data_AF-L8DCP4-F1
#
_entry.id   AF-L8DCP4-F1
#
_cell.length_a   1.000
_cell.length_b   1.000
_cell.length_c   1.000
_cell.angle_alpha   90.00
_cell.angle_beta   90.00
_cell.angle_gamma   90.00
#
_symmetry.space_group_name_H-M   'P 1'
#
loop_
_entity.id
_entity.type
_entity.pdbx_description
1 polymer ?
#
loop_
_entity_poly.entity_id
_entity_poly.type
_entity_poly.pdbx_seq_one_letter_code
_entity_poly.pdbx_strand_id
1 'polypeptide(L)'
;MALSTYPSEWSNDDLQQDVSAARWVTERLGVVPNTTVGSLVPTVFDAYARVVYPYGTTRQTVAPWLDQLAAILEILTRTTTTPDDCYFAVWEGNTALEDIRDIAPTATIAGYNYFLLTGSVARATDTLAGLSPHLWWPTDHAWCVAQHFDFPCAYLGGSAETVADVLALDDIESQPVRVDQIITAGH
;
A
#
# COMPACT_ATOMS: atom_id res chain seq x y z
N MET A 1 -26.09 -7.42 0.89
CA MET A 1 -25.88 -6.13 1.59
C MET A 1 -25.20 -5.23 0.59
N ALA A 2 -25.75 -4.05 0.31
CA ALA A 2 -25.10 -3.09 -0.56
C ALA A 2 -23.83 -2.59 0.16
N LEU A 3 -22.66 -2.89 -0.39
CA LEU A 3 -21.41 -2.28 0.05
C LEU A 3 -21.56 -0.77 -0.18
N SER A 4 -21.33 0.02 0.87
CA SER A 4 -21.31 1.47 0.77
C SER A 4 -20.39 1.87 -0.39
N THR A 5 -20.91 2.63 -1.35
CA THR A 5 -20.19 3.01 -2.58
C THR A 5 -19.06 4.02 -2.34
N TYR A 6 -18.83 4.39 -1.07
CA TYR A 6 -17.79 5.30 -0.63
C TYR A 6 -16.85 4.54 0.29
N PRO A 7 -15.52 4.66 0.09
CA PRO A 7 -14.54 4.13 1.03
C PRO A 7 -14.81 4.71 2.42
N SER A 8 -14.67 3.90 3.47
CA SER A 8 -14.81 4.41 4.83
C SER A 8 -13.68 5.40 5.11
N GLU A 9 -13.88 6.30 6.08
CA GLU A 9 -12.88 7.31 6.42
C GLU A 9 -12.07 6.88 7.65
N TRP A 10 -10.76 7.09 7.58
CA TRP A 10 -9.88 7.07 8.74
C TRP A 10 -10.20 8.25 9.65
N SER A 11 -10.17 8.02 10.96
CA SER A 11 -10.35 9.05 11.97
C SER A 11 -9.00 9.50 12.54
N ASN A 12 -8.99 10.67 13.18
CA ASN A 12 -7.81 11.16 13.89
C ASN A 12 -7.39 10.24 15.06
N ASP A 13 -8.32 9.45 15.59
CA ASP A 13 -8.03 8.45 16.65
C ASP A 13 -7.22 7.25 16.12
N ASP A 14 -7.29 6.98 14.81
CA ASP A 14 -6.52 5.91 14.17
C ASP A 14 -5.04 6.30 13.97
N LEU A 15 -4.70 7.58 14.08
CA LEU A 15 -3.35 8.11 13.89
C LEU A 15 -2.41 7.66 15.01
N GLN A 16 -1.27 7.13 14.61
CA GLN A 16 -0.29 6.61 15.55
C GLN A 16 0.61 7.73 16.08
N GLN A 17 0.71 7.79 17.40
CA GLN A 17 1.63 8.69 18.11
C GLN A 17 3.04 8.09 18.23
N ASP A 18 3.13 6.76 18.22
CA ASP A 18 4.40 6.06 18.03
C ASP A 18 4.53 5.64 16.57
N VAL A 19 5.53 6.19 15.88
CA VAL A 19 5.79 5.90 14.47
C VAL A 19 6.95 4.93 14.26
N SER A 20 7.37 4.22 15.32
CA SER A 20 8.55 3.36 15.29
C SER A 20 8.39 2.17 14.35
N ALA A 21 7.16 1.73 14.09
CA ALA A 21 6.84 0.65 13.16
C ALA A 21 7.34 0.91 11.72
N ALA A 22 7.36 2.17 11.28
CA ALA A 22 7.88 2.54 9.96
C ALA A 22 9.38 2.24 9.81
N ARG A 23 10.12 2.15 10.91
CA ARG A 23 11.56 1.86 10.90
C ARG A 23 11.86 0.55 10.18
N TRP A 24 11.02 -0.47 10.38
CA TRP A 24 11.21 -1.76 9.70
C TRP A 24 11.21 -1.62 8.18
N VAL A 25 10.29 -0.82 7.63
CA VAL A 25 10.26 -0.53 6.19
C VAL A 25 11.53 0.21 5.80
N THR A 26 11.81 1.35 6.45
CA THR A 26 12.94 2.23 6.10
C THR A 26 14.28 1.51 6.10
N GLU A 27 14.52 0.58 7.04
CA GLU A 27 15.77 -0.19 7.14
C GLU A 27 15.91 -1.29 6.07
N ARG A 28 14.83 -1.64 5.37
CA ARG A 28 14.78 -2.76 4.42
C ARG A 28 14.55 -2.35 2.98
N LEU A 29 14.34 -1.06 2.71
CA LEU A 29 14.37 -0.52 1.36
C LEU A 29 15.78 -0.52 0.78
N GLY A 30 15.89 -0.79 -0.51
CA GLY A 30 17.13 -0.69 -1.27
C GLY A 30 17.50 0.76 -1.53
N VAL A 31 18.69 1.18 -1.09
CA VAL A 31 19.27 2.47 -1.46
C VAL A 31 19.95 2.35 -2.82
N VAL A 32 19.34 2.92 -3.84
CA VAL A 32 19.83 2.87 -5.23
C VAL A 32 19.76 4.25 -5.88
N PRO A 33 20.66 4.56 -6.83
CA PRO A 33 20.71 5.86 -7.49
C PRO A 33 19.51 6.13 -8.42
N ASN A 34 18.76 5.09 -8.78
CA ASN A 34 17.53 5.17 -9.59
C ASN A 34 16.36 4.61 -8.78
N THR A 35 15.13 5.07 -9.05
CA THR A 35 13.93 4.47 -8.44
C THR A 35 13.74 3.04 -8.95
N THR A 36 13.89 2.04 -8.08
CA THR A 36 13.59 0.63 -8.37
C THR A 36 12.44 0.12 -7.51
N VAL A 37 11.95 -1.10 -7.77
CA VAL A 37 10.96 -1.77 -6.91
C VAL A 37 11.45 -1.85 -5.47
N GLY A 38 12.73 -2.17 -5.26
CA GLY A 38 13.34 -2.21 -3.93
C GLY A 38 13.41 -0.84 -3.23
N SER A 39 13.27 0.28 -3.94
CA SER A 39 13.16 1.61 -3.33
C SER A 39 11.76 1.90 -2.76
N LEU A 40 10.75 1.13 -3.15
CA LEU A 40 9.35 1.30 -2.73
C LEU A 40 8.90 0.23 -1.73
N VAL A 41 9.34 -1.01 -1.94
CA VAL A 41 8.94 -2.18 -1.14
C VAL A 41 10.19 -2.79 -0.46
N PRO A 42 10.11 -3.19 0.83
CA PRO A 42 11.20 -3.87 1.52
C PRO A 42 11.79 -5.03 0.71
N THR A 43 13.12 -5.11 0.61
CA THR A 43 13.85 -6.07 -0.25
C THR A 43 14.00 -7.48 0.36
N VAL A 44 13.20 -7.80 1.38
CA VAL A 44 13.35 -8.99 2.24
C VAL A 44 12.45 -10.14 1.85
N PHE A 45 11.53 -9.91 0.93
CA PHE A 45 10.55 -10.90 0.51
C PHE A 45 11.10 -11.85 -0.56
N ASP A 46 10.54 -13.05 -0.60
CA ASP A 46 10.90 -14.08 -1.59
C ASP A 46 10.47 -13.70 -3.02
N ALA A 47 9.36 -12.97 -3.17
CA ALA A 47 8.82 -12.60 -4.48
C ALA A 47 8.16 -11.22 -4.47
N TYR A 48 7.99 -10.66 -5.68
CA TYR A 48 7.39 -9.34 -5.89
C TYR A 48 6.48 -9.35 -7.12
N ALA A 49 5.37 -8.62 -7.02
CA ALA A 49 4.45 -8.38 -8.13
C ALA A 49 4.19 -6.88 -8.30
N ARG A 50 3.97 -6.47 -9.54
CA ARG A 50 3.33 -5.21 -9.90
C ARG A 50 1.88 -5.49 -10.25
N VAL A 51 0.98 -4.75 -9.63
CA VAL A 51 -0.47 -4.80 -9.86
C VAL A 51 -0.90 -3.49 -10.49
N VAL A 52 -1.42 -3.53 -11.70
CA VAL A 52 -1.81 -2.34 -12.46
C VAL A 52 -3.23 -1.93 -12.07
N TYR A 53 -3.43 -0.65 -11.78
CA TYR A 53 -4.79 -0.13 -11.56
C TYR A 53 -5.58 -0.22 -12.86
N PRO A 54 -6.90 -0.45 -12.82
CA PRO A 54 -7.68 -0.60 -14.04
C PRO A 54 -7.72 0.74 -14.79
N TYR A 55 -6.86 0.90 -15.80
CA TYR A 55 -6.94 2.00 -16.76
C TYR A 55 -7.85 1.60 -17.91
N GLY A 56 -9.05 2.21 -17.93
CA GLY A 56 -9.84 2.32 -19.15
C GLY A 56 -11.16 1.57 -19.18
N THR A 57 -12.23 2.25 -18.79
CA THR A 57 -13.34 2.48 -19.73
C THR A 57 -13.78 3.94 -19.60
N THR A 58 -14.20 4.54 -20.70
CA THR A 58 -14.45 5.99 -20.86
C THR A 58 -15.69 6.52 -20.13
N ARG A 59 -15.99 6.02 -18.93
CA ARG A 59 -17.00 6.58 -18.00
C ARG A 59 -16.64 6.17 -16.57
N GLN A 60 -16.13 7.13 -15.82
CA GLN A 60 -15.71 7.01 -14.43
C GLN A 60 -16.71 6.22 -13.58
N THR A 61 -16.23 5.14 -12.96
CA THR A 61 -16.76 4.69 -11.67
C THR A 61 -15.54 4.39 -10.82
N VAL A 62 -15.51 4.86 -9.58
CA VAL A 62 -14.45 4.60 -8.57
C VAL A 62 -14.51 3.17 -8.01
N ALA A 63 -15.61 2.45 -8.25
CA ALA A 63 -15.89 1.10 -7.78
C ALA A 63 -14.94 -0.02 -8.28
N PRO A 64 -14.56 -0.13 -9.58
CA PRO A 64 -13.79 -1.27 -10.09
C PRO A 64 -12.41 -1.48 -9.44
N TRP A 65 -11.77 -0.43 -8.92
CA TRP A 65 -10.55 -0.60 -8.14
C TRP A 65 -10.82 -1.22 -6.76
N LEU A 66 -11.92 -0.85 -6.10
CA LEU A 66 -12.27 -1.40 -4.77
C LEU A 66 -12.57 -2.90 -4.85
N ASP A 67 -13.24 -3.36 -5.92
CA ASP A 67 -13.50 -4.78 -6.15
C ASP A 67 -12.20 -5.57 -6.41
N GLN A 68 -11.27 -5.05 -7.22
CA GLN A 68 -9.97 -5.69 -7.44
C GLN A 68 -9.12 -5.70 -6.17
N LEU A 69 -9.12 -4.60 -5.42
CA LEU A 69 -8.42 -4.52 -4.15
C LEU A 69 -9.00 -5.52 -3.14
N ALA A 70 -10.32 -5.73 -3.11
CA ALA A 70 -10.94 -6.72 -2.22
C ALA A 70 -10.38 -8.13 -2.42
N ALA A 71 -10.25 -8.60 -3.67
CA ALA A 71 -9.68 -9.91 -3.97
C ALA A 71 -8.22 -10.04 -3.51
N ILE A 72 -7.42 -8.97 -3.66
CA ILE A 72 -6.05 -8.92 -3.15
C ILE A 72 -6.06 -8.96 -1.62
N LEU A 73 -6.90 -8.16 -0.97
CA LEU A 73 -7.01 -8.12 0.49
C LEU A 73 -7.45 -9.46 1.08
N GLU A 74 -8.29 -10.24 0.40
CA GLU A 74 -8.64 -11.61 0.82
C GLU A 74 -7.43 -12.55 0.83
N ILE A 75 -6.49 -12.39 -0.11
CA ILE A 75 -5.22 -13.15 -0.14
C ILE A 75 -4.27 -12.63 0.95
N LEU A 76 -4.15 -11.31 1.10
CA LEU A 76 -3.27 -10.73 2.11
C LEU A 76 -3.72 -11.06 3.54
N THR A 77 -5.04 -11.06 3.78
CA THR A 77 -5.65 -11.43 5.07
C THR A 77 -5.34 -12.88 5.46
N ARG A 78 -5.42 -13.83 4.52
CA ARG A 78 -5.18 -15.25 4.82
C ARG A 78 -3.70 -15.62 4.94
N THR A 79 -2.80 -14.77 4.45
CA THR A 79 -1.35 -15.02 4.39
C THR A 79 -0.56 -14.28 5.47
N THR A 80 -1.24 -13.54 6.35
CA THR A 80 -0.66 -12.95 7.57
C THR A 80 -1.22 -13.64 8.82
N THR A 81 -0.42 -13.65 9.88
CA THR A 81 -0.84 -14.06 11.23
C THR A 81 -1.48 -12.92 12.02
N THR A 82 -1.39 -11.67 11.52
CA THR A 82 -1.91 -10.45 12.17
C THR A 82 -2.84 -9.66 11.24
N PRO A 83 -3.96 -10.25 10.76
CA PRO A 83 -4.86 -9.58 9.81
C PRO A 83 -5.62 -8.38 10.41
N ASP A 84 -5.74 -8.30 11.73
CA ASP A 84 -6.40 -7.20 12.43
C ASP A 84 -5.43 -6.09 12.87
N ASP A 85 -4.13 -6.29 12.64
CA ASP A 85 -3.05 -5.43 13.15
C ASP A 85 -2.09 -5.11 11.99
N CYS A 86 -2.45 -4.09 11.21
CA CYS A 86 -1.70 -3.60 10.06
C CYS A 86 -1.43 -2.10 10.18
N TYR A 87 -0.25 -1.69 9.75
CA TYR A 87 0.12 -0.30 9.62
C TYR A 87 -0.17 0.20 8.22
N PHE A 88 -0.62 1.45 8.13
CA PHE A 88 -0.91 2.16 6.88
C PHE A 88 -0.21 3.52 6.91
N ALA A 89 0.49 3.88 5.83
CA ALA A 89 1.22 5.13 5.72
C ALA A 89 0.55 6.04 4.69
N VAL A 90 0.17 7.26 5.08
CA VAL A 90 -0.41 8.27 4.19
C VAL A 90 0.57 9.44 4.08
N TRP A 91 0.91 9.83 2.85
CA TRP A 91 1.93 10.85 2.62
C TRP A 91 1.48 12.22 3.15
N GLU A 92 2.32 12.83 3.99
CA GLU A 92 2.03 14.10 4.66
C GLU A 92 1.87 15.24 3.64
N GLY A 93 2.56 15.22 2.50
CA GLY A 93 2.73 16.35 1.57
C GLY A 93 1.47 16.87 0.87
N ASN A 94 0.30 16.29 1.10
CA ASN A 94 -0.97 16.77 0.56
C ASN A 94 -1.56 17.90 1.43
N THR A 95 -2.16 18.91 0.79
CA THR A 95 -2.81 20.03 1.50
C THR A 95 -4.09 19.62 2.23
N ALA A 96 -4.71 18.48 1.88
CA ALA A 96 -5.87 17.96 2.60
C ALA A 96 -5.57 17.54 4.06
N LEU A 97 -4.30 17.47 4.44
CA LEU A 97 -3.85 17.00 5.75
C LEU A 97 -3.28 18.13 6.63
N GLU A 98 -3.48 19.41 6.28
CA GLU A 98 -2.92 20.53 7.05
C GLU A 98 -3.32 20.47 8.53
N ASP A 99 -4.59 20.21 8.85
CA ASP A 99 -5.09 20.09 10.23
C ASP A 99 -4.50 18.90 11.01
N ILE A 100 -3.95 17.89 10.30
CA ILE A 100 -3.42 16.67 10.92
C ILE A 100 -1.95 16.85 11.34
N ARG A 101 -1.22 17.75 10.69
CA ARG A 101 0.22 18.00 10.96
C ARG A 101 0.50 18.49 12.37
N ASP A 102 -0.45 19.18 12.98
CA ASP A 102 -0.32 19.70 14.34
C ASP A 102 -0.68 18.67 15.43
N ILE A 103 -1.28 17.53 15.07
CA ILE A 103 -1.84 16.56 16.04
C ILE A 103 -1.20 15.17 16.00
N ALA A 104 -0.43 14.85 14.95
CA ALA A 104 0.22 13.56 14.80
C ALA A 104 1.66 13.71 14.29
N PRO A 105 2.61 12.90 14.80
CA PRO A 105 3.96 12.85 14.26
C PRO A 105 3.99 12.13 12.90
N THR A 106 5.08 12.33 12.15
CA THR A 106 5.33 11.61 10.89
C THR A 106 6.61 10.79 10.92
N ALA A 107 6.60 9.71 10.14
CA ALA A 107 7.75 8.86 9.90
C ALA A 107 8.38 9.16 8.54
N THR A 108 9.71 9.23 8.47
CA THR A 108 10.41 9.36 7.19
C THR A 108 10.66 7.97 6.58
N ILE A 109 10.07 7.72 5.41
CA ILE A 109 10.23 6.51 4.60
C ILE A 109 10.65 6.95 3.20
N ALA A 110 11.76 6.41 2.68
CA ALA A 110 12.27 6.73 1.34
C ALA A 110 12.44 8.25 1.05
N GLY A 111 12.68 9.08 2.08
CA GLY A 111 12.83 10.53 1.95
C GLY A 111 11.51 11.32 1.98
N TYR A 112 10.37 10.65 2.13
CA TYR A 112 9.05 11.27 2.30
C TYR A 112 8.53 11.06 3.72
N ASN A 113 7.79 12.03 4.23
CA ASN A 113 7.15 11.93 5.54
C ASN A 113 5.73 11.38 5.40
N TYR A 114 5.38 10.42 6.25
CA TYR A 114 4.08 9.78 6.28
C TYR A 114 3.47 9.83 7.68
N PHE A 115 2.17 10.09 7.75
CA PHE A 115 1.39 9.72 8.93
C PHE A 115 1.18 8.21 8.93
N LEU A 116 1.23 7.60 10.12
CA LEU A 116 0.89 6.19 10.29
C LEU A 116 -0.49 6.04 10.91
N LEU A 117 -1.24 5.07 10.41
CA LEU A 117 -2.52 4.62 10.93
C LEU A 117 -2.41 3.13 11.25
N THR A 118 -3.26 2.62 12.15
CA THR A 118 -3.36 1.18 12.40
C THR A 118 -4.79 0.67 12.24
N GLY A 119 -4.94 -0.56 11.75
CA GLY A 119 -6.24 -1.22 11.63
C GLY A 119 -6.13 -2.58 10.96
N SER A 120 -7.27 -3.21 10.66
CA SER A 120 -7.27 -4.48 9.93
C SER A 120 -6.91 -4.30 8.46
N VAL A 121 -6.49 -5.39 7.81
CA VAL A 121 -6.19 -5.44 6.37
C VAL A 121 -7.31 -4.85 5.52
N ALA A 122 -8.57 -5.08 5.92
CA ALA A 122 -9.74 -4.57 5.21
C ALA A 122 -9.79 -3.04 5.09
N ARG A 123 -9.12 -2.31 6.00
CA ARG A 123 -9.08 -0.84 5.98
C ARG A 123 -8.10 -0.27 4.94
N ALA A 124 -7.43 -1.09 4.14
CA ALA A 124 -6.64 -0.62 3.00
C ALA A 124 -7.48 0.16 1.96
N THR A 125 -8.80 -0.04 1.93
CA THR A 125 -9.73 0.72 1.10
C THR A 125 -10.11 2.07 1.70
N ASP A 126 -9.88 2.28 3.00
CA ASP A 126 -10.30 3.49 3.71
C ASP A 126 -9.42 4.67 3.32
N THR A 127 -9.97 5.89 3.42
CA THR A 127 -9.27 7.12 3.03
C THR A 127 -9.10 8.08 4.21
N LEU A 128 -7.95 8.74 4.29
CA LEU A 128 -7.68 9.79 5.25
C LEU A 128 -7.82 11.14 4.54
N ALA A 129 -8.86 11.91 4.85
CA ALA A 129 -9.21 13.14 4.14
C ALA A 129 -9.28 12.95 2.60
N GLY A 130 -9.83 11.82 2.15
CA GLY A 130 -9.93 11.46 0.73
C GLY A 130 -8.66 10.86 0.11
N LEU A 131 -7.60 10.63 0.89
CA LEU A 131 -6.35 10.04 0.43
C LEU A 131 -6.24 8.56 0.82
N SER A 132 -5.91 7.72 -0.16
CA SER A 132 -5.62 6.30 0.09
C SER A 132 -4.24 6.09 0.73
N PRO A 133 -4.05 5.01 1.50
CA PRO A 133 -2.75 4.66 2.05
C PRO A 133 -1.75 4.36 0.94
N HIS A 134 -0.56 4.94 1.04
CA HIS A 134 0.52 4.78 0.07
C HIS A 134 1.36 3.53 0.33
N LEU A 135 1.45 3.11 1.59
CA LEU A 135 2.19 1.92 1.99
C LEU A 135 1.42 1.22 3.09
N TRP A 136 1.34 -0.11 3.08
CA TRP A 136 0.78 -0.86 4.20
C TRP A 136 1.42 -2.23 4.37
N TRP A 137 1.48 -2.68 5.62
CA TRP A 137 2.11 -3.95 6.01
C TRP A 137 1.53 -4.44 7.35
N PRO A 138 1.42 -5.76 7.57
CA PRO A 138 1.01 -6.34 8.83
C PRO A 138 2.16 -6.33 9.84
N THR A 139 1.85 -6.42 11.14
CA THR A 139 2.88 -6.39 12.20
C THR A 139 3.77 -7.63 12.25
N ASP A 140 3.33 -8.74 11.67
CA ASP A 140 4.16 -9.92 11.42
C ASP A 140 5.06 -9.81 10.18
N HIS A 141 4.94 -8.72 9.41
CA HIS A 141 5.75 -8.43 8.22
C HIS A 141 5.66 -9.50 7.12
N ALA A 142 4.55 -10.24 7.02
CA ALA A 142 4.37 -11.29 6.03
C ALA A 142 4.39 -10.79 4.57
N TRP A 143 3.97 -9.54 4.36
CA TRP A 143 3.93 -8.88 3.05
C TRP A 143 4.00 -7.35 3.23
N CYS A 144 4.22 -6.62 2.14
CA CYS A 144 4.12 -5.17 2.12
C CYS A 144 3.63 -4.71 0.75
N VAL A 145 2.68 -3.79 0.73
CA VAL A 145 2.18 -3.18 -0.50
C VAL A 145 2.53 -1.71 -0.52
N ALA A 146 3.13 -1.26 -1.62
CA ALA A 146 3.48 0.13 -1.88
C ALA A 146 2.81 0.63 -3.16
N GLN A 147 2.13 1.76 -3.07
CA GLN A 147 1.66 2.53 -4.22
C GLN A 147 2.37 3.87 -4.26
N HIS A 148 2.75 4.30 -5.46
CA HIS A 148 3.46 5.56 -5.66
C HIS A 148 2.59 6.51 -6.47
N PHE A 149 2.55 7.79 -6.08
CA PHE A 149 1.71 8.81 -6.71
C PHE A 149 2.01 9.05 -8.19
N ASP A 150 3.24 8.78 -8.64
CA ASP A 150 3.64 8.90 -10.05
C ASP A 150 3.26 7.69 -10.91
N PHE A 151 2.87 6.55 -10.31
CA PHE A 151 2.71 5.30 -11.07
C PHE A 151 1.27 4.76 -11.04
N PRO A 152 0.77 4.29 -12.20
CA PRO A 152 -0.54 3.66 -12.35
C PRO A 152 -0.64 2.26 -11.72
N CYS A 153 0.14 1.95 -10.70
CA CYS A 153 0.25 0.60 -10.16
C CYS A 153 0.66 0.57 -8.69
N ALA A 154 0.33 -0.54 -8.03
CA ALA A 154 0.89 -0.94 -6.75
C ALA A 154 1.96 -2.02 -6.93
N TYR A 155 2.89 -2.08 -5.98
CA TYR A 155 3.91 -3.12 -5.84
C TYR A 155 3.65 -3.91 -4.58
N LEU A 156 3.64 -5.22 -4.68
CA LEU A 156 3.48 -6.16 -3.57
C LEU A 156 4.79 -6.93 -3.41
N GLY A 157 5.31 -7.00 -2.19
CA GLY A 157 6.32 -7.96 -1.78
C GLY A 157 5.73 -8.93 -0.75
N GLY A 158 6.02 -10.22 -0.86
CA GLY A 158 5.53 -11.23 0.07
C GLY A 158 6.18 -12.59 -0.17
N SER A 159 5.66 -13.63 0.50
CA SER A 159 6.08 -15.00 0.23
C SER A 159 5.82 -15.36 -1.25
N ALA A 160 6.58 -16.33 -1.78
CA ALA A 160 6.39 -16.80 -3.15
C ALA A 160 4.96 -17.31 -3.39
N GLU A 161 4.33 -17.92 -2.38
CA GLU A 161 2.94 -18.39 -2.43
C GLU A 161 1.97 -17.21 -2.48
N THR A 162 2.11 -16.23 -1.59
CA THR A 162 1.27 -15.01 -1.59
C THR A 162 1.32 -14.28 -2.92
N VAL A 163 2.51 -14.11 -3.49
CA VAL A 163 2.68 -13.44 -4.78
C VAL A 163 2.11 -14.27 -5.93
N ALA A 164 2.30 -15.60 -5.91
CA ALA A 164 1.71 -16.49 -6.91
C ALA A 164 0.18 -16.47 -6.88
N ASP A 165 -0.44 -16.45 -5.69
CA ASP A 165 -1.89 -16.34 -5.53
C ASP A 165 -2.42 -15.03 -6.14
N VAL A 166 -1.73 -13.90 -5.92
CA VAL A 166 -2.13 -12.61 -6.52
C VAL A 166 -1.94 -12.62 -8.04
N LEU A 167 -0.85 -13.20 -8.54
CA LEU A 167 -0.60 -13.32 -9.98
C LEU A 167 -1.58 -14.27 -10.70
N ALA A 168 -2.27 -15.13 -9.95
CA ALA A 168 -3.27 -16.07 -10.46
C ALA A 168 -4.67 -15.45 -10.57
N LEU A 169 -4.88 -14.20 -10.16
CA LEU A 169 -6.17 -13.52 -10.29
C LEU A 169 -6.39 -13.05 -11.73
N ASP A 170 -7.29 -13.73 -12.46
CA ASP A 170 -7.59 -13.42 -13.87
C ASP A 170 -8.20 -12.02 -14.10
N ASP A 171 -8.93 -11.50 -13.12
CA ASP A 171 -9.58 -10.18 -13.18
C ASP A 171 -8.62 -9.01 -12.85
N ILE A 172 -7.35 -9.29 -12.55
CA ILE A 172 -6.35 -8.28 -12.15
C ILE A 172 -5.14 -8.35 -13.06
N GLU A 173 -4.84 -7.24 -13.74
CA GLU A 173 -3.60 -7.13 -14.51
C GLU A 173 -2.40 -7.05 -13.55
N SER A 174 -1.66 -8.14 -13.44
CA SER A 174 -0.50 -8.25 -12.55
C SER A 174 0.65 -8.97 -13.24
N GLN A 175 1.88 -8.68 -12.81
CA GLN A 175 3.07 -9.30 -13.36
C GLN A 175 4.20 -9.40 -12.33
N PRO A 176 5.04 -10.46 -12.40
CA PRO A 176 6.20 -10.57 -11.54
C PRO A 176 7.22 -9.48 -11.85
N VAL A 177 7.86 -8.95 -10.82
CA VAL A 177 8.92 -7.93 -10.94
C VAL A 177 10.12 -8.31 -10.07
N ARG A 178 11.27 -7.65 -10.29
CA ARG A 178 12.49 -7.83 -9.47
C ARG A 178 12.78 -6.59 -8.63
N VAL A 179 13.42 -6.78 -7.49
CA VAL A 179 13.82 -5.67 -6.60
C VAL A 179 14.74 -4.65 -7.28
N ASP A 180 15.60 -5.10 -8.19
CA ASP A 180 16.52 -4.26 -8.96
C ASP A 180 15.89 -3.66 -10.24
N GLN A 181 14.65 -4.05 -10.55
CA GLN A 181 13.96 -3.54 -11.73
C GLN A 181 13.72 -2.04 -11.58
N ILE A 182 14.28 -1.28 -12.52
CA ILE A 182 14.07 0.17 -12.62
C ILE A 182 12.60 0.43 -12.93
N ILE A 183 12.01 1.35 -12.18
CA ILE A 183 10.66 1.82 -12.42
C ILE A 183 10.75 3.05 -13.32
N THR A 184 10.24 2.92 -14.55
CA THR A 184 10.13 4.05 -15.47
C THR A 184 8.69 4.57 -15.47
N ALA A 185 8.53 5.89 -15.40
CA ALA A 185 7.25 6.54 -15.65
C ALA A 185 6.91 6.38 -17.14
N GLY A 186 6.23 5.29 -17.47
CA GLY A 186 5.73 4.99 -18.82
C GLY A 186 6.69 4.19 -19.69
N HIS A 187 6.16 3.09 -20.21
CA HIS A 187 6.31 2.70 -21.61
C HIS A 187 5.04 2.01 -22.07
#